data_AF-A0A645F8G8-F1
#
_entry.id   AF-A0A645F8G8-F1
#
_cell.length_a   1.000
_cell.length_b   1.000
_cell.length_c   1.000
_cell.angle_alpha   90.00
_cell.angle_beta   90.00
_cell.angle_gamma   90.00
#
_symmetry.space_group_name_H-M   'P 1'
#
loop_
_entity.id
_entity.type
_entity.pdbx_description
1 polymer ?
#
loop_
_entity_poly.entity_id
_entity_poly.type
_entity_poly.pdbx_seq_one_letter_code
_entity_poly.pdbx_strand_id
1 'polypeptide(L)'
;MAGGVPILDTVTKPCTVEQLSTRQFRIILTQGLNRQIRRMCEYFGYKVVSLRRIRIMNIKLGDLREGAIRHLSPLEMKELDNLLQNSIKHFTAEDTME
;
A
#
# COMPACT_ATOMS: atom_id res chain seq x y z
N MET A 1 -14.52 0.26 -8.53
CA MET A 1 -13.14 0.39 -8.02
C MET A 1 -12.47 -0.96 -7.70
N ALA A 2 -13.14 -1.91 -7.04
CA ALA A 2 -12.53 -3.18 -6.60
C ALA A 2 -12.08 -4.14 -7.73
N GLY A 3 -12.79 -4.17 -8.86
CA GLY A 3 -12.54 -5.11 -9.97
C GLY A 3 -11.34 -4.78 -10.88
N GLY A 4 -10.53 -3.79 -10.51
CA GLY A 4 -9.49 -3.24 -11.37
C GLY A 4 -9.94 -1.97 -12.08
N VAL A 5 -9.01 -1.04 -12.27
CA VAL A 5 -9.25 0.28 -12.86
C VAL A 5 -8.16 0.52 -13.90
N PRO A 6 -8.51 0.94 -15.12
CA PRO A 6 -7.53 1.28 -16.13
C PRO A 6 -6.87 2.62 -15.77
N ILE A 7 -5.58 2.60 -15.44
CA ILE A 7 -4.76 3.78 -15.14
C ILE A 7 -3.33 3.53 -15.64
N LEU A 8 -2.59 4.58 -16.04
CA LEU A 8 -1.17 4.47 -16.41
C LEU A 8 -0.90 3.38 -17.47
N ASP A 9 -1.74 3.31 -18.51
CA ASP A 9 -1.62 2.33 -19.59
C ASP A 9 -1.63 0.86 -19.14
N THR A 10 -2.14 0.60 -17.93
CA THR A 10 -2.30 -0.72 -17.34
C THR A 10 -3.63 -0.82 -16.59
N VAL A 11 -4.06 -2.04 -16.26
CA VAL A 11 -5.22 -2.27 -15.41
C VAL A 11 -4.70 -2.66 -14.03
N THR A 12 -5.11 -1.93 -13.00
CA THR A 12 -4.74 -2.28 -11.63
C THR A 12 -5.23 -3.69 -11.32
N LYS A 13 -4.42 -4.51 -10.63
CA LYS A 13 -4.88 -5.76 -10.02
C LYS A 13 -6.14 -5.53 -9.16
N PRO A 14 -7.06 -6.52 -9.10
CA PRO A 14 -8.20 -6.48 -8.20
C PRO A 14 -7.78 -6.21 -6.76
N CYS A 15 -8.62 -5.47 -6.04
CA CYS A 15 -8.33 -5.05 -4.67
C CYS A 15 -9.57 -5.06 -3.80
N THR A 16 -9.37 -5.21 -2.50
CA THR A 16 -10.46 -5.16 -1.52
C THR A 16 -10.73 -3.72 -1.15
N VAL A 17 -11.99 -3.29 -1.28
CA VAL A 17 -12.47 -1.96 -0.90
C VAL A 17 -13.64 -2.13 0.05
N GLU A 18 -13.59 -1.43 1.18
CA GLU A 18 -14.61 -1.43 2.22
C GLU A 18 -15.03 0.02 2.48
N GLN A 19 -16.32 0.32 2.37
CA GLN A 19 -16.83 1.65 2.67
C GLN A 19 -16.96 1.83 4.19
N LEU A 20 -16.35 2.88 4.74
CA LEU A 20 -16.42 3.20 6.17
C LEU A 20 -17.50 4.27 6.46
N SER A 21 -17.70 5.20 5.52
CA SER A 21 -18.74 6.22 5.59
C SER A 21 -19.06 6.75 4.19
N THR A 22 -19.93 7.75 4.09
CA THR A 22 -20.29 8.41 2.82
C THR A 22 -19.09 8.98 2.06
N ARG A 23 -18.01 9.39 2.75
CA ARG A 23 -16.82 10.02 2.14
C ARG A 23 -15.50 9.35 2.54
N GLN A 24 -15.55 8.17 3.15
CA GLN A 24 -14.35 7.45 3.58
C GLN A 24 -14.47 5.98 3.24
N PHE A 25 -13.36 5.41 2.77
CA PHE A 25 -13.25 3.99 2.48
C PHE A 25 -11.86 3.49 2.87
N ARG A 26 -11.77 2.20 3.14
CA ARG A 26 -10.55 1.46 3.33
C ARG A 26 -10.26 0.68 2.04
N ILE A 27 -9.00 0.68 1.62
CA ILE A 27 -8.55 -0.07 0.45
C ILE A 27 -7.30 -0.88 0.80
N ILE A 28 -7.26 -2.13 0.35
CA ILE A 28 -6.12 -3.03 0.53
C ILE A 28 -5.56 -3.35 -0.86
N LEU A 29 -4.31 -2.94 -1.09
CA LEU A 29 -3.58 -3.14 -2.33
C LEU A 29 -2.37 -4.05 -2.09
N THR A 30 -2.08 -4.91 -3.06
CA THR A 30 -0.86 -5.73 -3.13
C THR A 30 0.13 -5.22 -4.18
N GLN A 31 -0.25 -4.19 -4.93
CA GLN A 31 0.58 -3.52 -5.94
C GLN A 31 0.78 -2.05 -5.53
N GLY A 32 1.86 -1.42 -6.02
CA GLY A 32 2.20 -0.03 -5.68
C GLY A 32 2.54 0.81 -6.91
N LEU A 33 1.54 1.19 -7.71
CA LEU A 33 1.76 2.09 -8.85
C LEU A 33 1.86 3.57 -8.41
N ASN A 34 2.49 4.42 -9.22
CA ASN A 34 2.67 5.83 -8.91
C ASN A 34 1.32 6.54 -8.70
N ARG A 35 1.10 7.06 -7.47
CA ARG A 35 -0.14 7.73 -7.07
C ARG A 35 -1.39 6.90 -7.33
N GLN A 36 -1.28 5.57 -7.29
CA GLN A 36 -2.32 4.63 -7.69
C GLN A 36 -3.71 4.97 -7.16
N ILE A 37 -3.87 5.10 -5.84
CA ILE A 37 -5.17 5.36 -5.21
C ILE A 37 -5.77 6.69 -5.70
N ARG A 38 -4.93 7.72 -5.88
CA ARG A 38 -5.39 9.03 -6.35
C ARG A 38 -5.90 8.94 -7.78
N ARG A 39 -5.14 8.29 -8.67
CA ARG A 39 -5.54 8.06 -10.08
C ARG A 39 -6.78 7.17 -10.19
N MET A 40 -6.88 6.11 -9.37
CA MET A 40 -8.07 5.26 -9.32
C MET A 40 -9.31 6.06 -8.91
N CYS A 41 -9.19 6.96 -7.93
CA CYS A 41 -10.30 7.82 -7.51
C CYS A 41 -10.68 8.84 -8.58
N GLU A 42 -9.68 9.49 -9.20
CA GLU A 42 -9.86 10.46 -10.28
C GLU A 42 -10.60 9.86 -11.47
N TYR A 43 -10.34 8.60 -11.81
CA TYR A 43 -11.05 7.87 -12.86
C TYR A 43 -12.57 7.82 -12.65
N PHE A 44 -13.03 7.72 -11.40
CA PHE A 44 -14.45 7.74 -11.05
C PHE A 44 -14.97 9.14 -10.67
N GLY A 45 -14.19 10.20 -10.93
CA GLY A 45 -14.57 11.58 -10.63
C GLY A 45 -14.40 11.99 -9.16
N TYR A 46 -13.71 11.19 -8.34
CA TYR A 46 -13.45 11.51 -6.93
C TYR A 46 -12.08 12.16 -6.73
N LYS A 47 -12.03 13.19 -5.88
CA LYS A 47 -10.77 13.81 -5.45
C LYS A 47 -10.37 13.30 -4.06
N VAL A 48 -9.18 12.73 -3.96
CA VAL A 48 -8.61 12.27 -2.68
C VAL A 48 -8.10 13.46 -1.88
N VAL A 49 -8.83 13.83 -0.82
CA VAL A 49 -8.45 14.93 0.10
C VAL A 49 -7.40 14.46 1.11
N SER A 50 -7.60 13.29 1.72
CA SER A 50 -6.68 12.69 2.68
C SER A 50 -6.40 11.23 2.31
N LEU A 51 -5.13 10.83 2.42
CA LEU A 51 -4.70 9.46 2.20
C LEU A 51 -3.72 9.08 3.30
N ARG A 52 -4.11 8.14 4.14
CA ARG A 52 -3.29 7.64 5.25
C ARG A 52 -3.06 6.15 5.09
N ARG A 53 -1.80 5.74 5.06
CA ARG A 53 -1.41 4.33 5.10
C ARG A 53 -1.31 3.88 6.55
N ILE A 54 -2.22 3.00 6.95
CA ILE A 54 -2.37 2.54 8.33
C ILE A 54 -1.68 1.20 8.61
N ARG A 55 -1.30 0.45 7.56
CA ARG A 55 -0.74 -0.90 7.67
C ARG A 55 0.13 -1.24 6.45
N ILE A 56 1.21 -1.95 6.70
CA ILE A 56 2.02 -2.64 5.70
C ILE A 56 2.20 -4.08 6.20
N MET A 57 1.64 -5.06 5.49
CA MET A 57 1.67 -6.47 5.91
C MET A 57 1.20 -6.65 7.38
N ASN A 58 2.06 -7.20 8.26
CA ASN A 58 1.78 -7.38 9.69
C ASN A 58 1.99 -6.09 10.51
N ILE A 59 2.74 -5.12 10.00
CA ILE A 59 3.08 -3.89 10.71
C ILE A 59 1.94 -2.87 10.60
N LYS A 60 1.41 -2.46 11.75
CA LYS A 60 0.37 -1.43 11.88
C LYS A 60 0.97 -0.10 12.35
N LEU A 61 0.36 1.00 11.92
CA LEU A 61 0.72 2.36 12.36
C LEU A 61 0.49 2.53 13.87
N GLY A 62 -0.60 1.97 14.41
CA GLY A 62 -0.95 2.06 15.82
C GLY A 62 -1.08 3.52 16.27
N ASP A 63 -0.51 3.84 17.43
CA ASP A 63 -0.55 5.16 18.06
C ASP A 63 0.69 6.02 17.74
N LEU A 64 1.42 5.68 16.68
CA LEU A 64 2.61 6.43 16.27
C LEU A 64 2.21 7.84 15.81
N ARG A 65 2.79 8.85 16.45
CA ARG A 65 2.57 10.26 16.11
C ARG A 65 3.16 10.60 14.75
N GLU A 66 2.58 11.59 14.09
CA GLU A 66 3.10 12.10 12.82
C GLU A 66 4.55 12.58 12.99
N GLY A 67 5.43 12.18 12.06
CA GLY A 67 6.86 12.48 12.11
C GLY A 67 7.69 11.61 13.05
N ALA A 68 7.06 10.80 13.92
CA ALA A 68 7.78 9.90 14.80
C ALA A 68 8.19 8.61 14.07
N ILE A 69 9.30 8.01 14.53
CA ILE A 69 9.80 6.73 14.06
C ILE A 69 9.88 5.79 15.26
N ARG A 70 9.56 4.50 15.05
CA ARG A 70 9.76 3.45 16.04
C ARG A 70 10.52 2.29 15.43
N HIS A 71 11.25 1.57 16.26
CA HIS A 71 11.78 0.26 15.88
C HIS A 71 10.68 -0.79 15.86
N LEU A 72 10.84 -1.78 14.98
CA LEU A 72 9.98 -2.96 14.97
C LEU A 72 10.32 -3.84 16.17
N SER A 73 9.28 -4.41 16.79
CA SER A 73 9.51 -5.39 17.86
C SER A 73 10.13 -6.68 17.28
N PRO A 74 10.85 -7.47 18.11
CA PRO A 74 11.39 -8.75 17.66
C PRO A 74 10.33 -9.70 17.11
N LEU A 75 9.10 -9.64 17.61
CA LEU A 75 7.96 -10.43 17.12
C LEU A 75 7.52 -9.98 15.73
N GLU A 76 7.34 -8.67 15.52
CA GLU A 76 6.97 -8.11 14.21
C GLU A 76 8.04 -8.43 13.15
N MET A 77 9.31 -8.37 13.54
CA MET A 77 10.43 -8.71 12.66
C MET A 77 10.41 -10.20 12.29
N LYS A 78 10.26 -11.09 13.27
CA LYS A 78 10.19 -12.53 13.03
C LYS A 78 9.02 -12.92 12.12
N GLU A 79 7.85 -12.32 12.34
CA GLU A 79 6.70 -12.51 11.47
C GLU A 79 6.95 -11.99 10.05
N LEU A 80 7.57 -10.82 9.93
CA LEU A 80 7.93 -10.26 8.64
C LEU A 80 8.89 -11.18 7.88
N ASP A 81 9.92 -11.70 8.55
CA ASP A 81 10.87 -12.64 7.96
C ASP A 81 10.18 -13.93 7.49
N ASN A 82 9.25 -14.46 8.28
CA ASN A 82 8.44 -15.62 7.90
C ASN A 82 7.59 -15.34 6.64
N LEU A 83 7.00 -14.14 6.53
CA LEU A 83 6.21 -13.74 5.36
C LEU A 83 7.07 -13.56 4.10
N LEU A 84 8.36 -13.26 4.27
CA LEU A 84 9.30 -13.01 3.18
C LEU A 84 10.02 -14.27 2.67
N GLN A 85 9.87 -15.43 3.32
CA GLN A 85 10.62 -16.66 2.97
C GLN A 85 10.48 -17.08 1.50
N ASN A 86 9.33 -16.82 0.89
CA ASN A 86 9.07 -17.15 -0.51
C ASN A 86 9.24 -15.96 -1.47
N SER A 87 9.78 -14.83 -0.99
CA SER A 87 9.98 -13.64 -1.81
C SER A 87 11.32 -13.70 -2.52
N ILE A 88 11.29 -13.53 -3.85
CA ILE A 88 12.50 -13.37 -4.66
C ILE A 88 12.83 -11.88 -4.67
N LYS A 89 14.02 -11.52 -4.20
CA LYS A 89 14.52 -10.15 -4.34
C LYS A 89 14.89 -9.92 -5.81
N HIS A 90 14.07 -9.15 -6.52
CA HIS A 90 14.45 -8.64 -7.82
C HIS A 90 15.42 -7.47 -7.62
N PHE A 91 16.72 -7.77 -7.55
CA PHE A 91 17.76 -6.76 -7.72
C PHE A 91 18.06 -6.63 -9.21
N THR A 92 17.81 -5.45 -9.77
CA THR A 92 18.29 -5.09 -11.10
C THR A 92 19.74 -4.65 -11.00
N ALA A 93 20.59 -5.06 -11.96
CA ALA A 93 22.04 -4.83 -11.94
C ALA A 93 22.45 -3.33 -11.95
N GLU A 94 21.50 -2.41 -12.11
CA GLU A 94 21.71 -0.96 -12.10
C GLU A 94 21.88 -0.39 -10.68
N ASP A 95 21.48 -1.12 -9.62
CA ASP A 95 21.46 -0.62 -8.24
C ASP A 95 22.82 -0.73 -7.49
N THR A 96 23.91 -1.13 -8.17
CA THR A 96 25.23 -1.42 -7.52
C THR A 96 26.33 -0.42 -7.90
N MET A 97 26.01 0.74 -8.51
CA MET A 97 27.01 1.74 -8.92
C MET A 97 26.87 3.10 -8.24
N GLU A 98 26.56 3.13 -6.93
CA GLU A 98 26.80 4.30 -6.06
C GLU A 98 27.40 3.89 -4.72
#